data_AF-A0A7L5JMV3-F1
#
_entry.id   AF-A0A7L5JMV3-F1
#
_cell.length_a   1.000
_cell.length_b   1.000
_cell.length_c   1.000
_cell.angle_alpha   90.00
_cell.angle_beta   90.00
_cell.angle_gamma   90.00
#
_symmetry.space_group_name_H-M   'P 1'
#
loop_
_entity.id
_entity.type
_entity.pdbx_description
1 polymer ?
#
loop_
_entity_poly.entity_id
_entity_poly.type
_entity_poly.pdbx_seq_one_letter_code
_entity_poly.pdbx_strand_id
1 'polypeptide(L)'
;MQTTKILVQKPEIGLSEDNKAKLKSLEIYKDKKHFKFSNGWVDLVYELGKNIEEVCKLANCELPKIEAMYNKYNSLRVDYHFVSPVPQIIETLIDSLIYVTEDKSMMICEYCGANDEIETTEKNNHYINACEKCFNRKNRV
;
A
#
# COMPACT_ATOMS: atom_id res chain seq x y z
N MET A 1 -14.63 5.95 38.67
CA MET A 1 -13.95 5.26 37.55
C MET A 1 -14.42 5.92 36.27
N GLN A 2 -13.55 6.66 35.60
CA GLN A 2 -13.89 7.29 34.31
C GLN A 2 -13.77 6.21 33.23
N THR A 3 -14.90 5.82 32.65
CA THR A 3 -14.91 4.90 31.52
C THR A 3 -14.44 5.68 30.29
N THR A 4 -13.17 5.50 29.94
CA THR A 4 -12.60 6.01 28.69
C THR A 4 -13.41 5.38 27.54
N LYS A 5 -14.29 6.17 26.92
CA LYS A 5 -14.94 5.79 25.67
C LYS A 5 -13.82 5.70 24.63
N ILE A 6 -13.38 4.47 24.36
CA ILE A 6 -12.59 4.18 23.16
C ILE A 6 -13.52 4.52 22.00
N LEU A 7 -13.36 5.71 21.44
CA LEU A 7 -13.93 6.09 20.16
C LEU A 7 -13.26 5.18 19.13
N VAL A 8 -13.83 3.99 18.93
CA VAL A 8 -13.43 3.09 17.84
C VAL A 8 -13.77 3.85 16.57
N GLN A 9 -12.77 4.54 16.04
CA GLN A 9 -12.86 5.30 14.80
C GLN A 9 -13.39 4.34 13.73
N LYS A 10 -14.45 4.77 13.03
CA LYS A 10 -14.89 4.14 11.79
C LYS A 10 -13.62 3.93 10.94
N PRO A 11 -13.38 2.74 10.39
CA PRO A 11 -12.28 2.58 9.44
C PRO A 11 -12.58 3.49 8.26
N GLU A 12 -11.91 4.64 8.23
CA GLU A 12 -11.95 5.56 7.11
C GLU A 12 -11.58 4.77 5.85
N ILE A 13 -12.38 4.97 4.80
CA ILE A 13 -12.06 4.40 3.49
C ILE A 13 -10.91 5.24 2.95
N GLY A 14 -9.69 4.71 3.02
CA GLY A 14 -8.47 5.39 2.60
C GLY A 14 -7.42 5.50 3.70
N LEU A 15 -6.32 6.18 3.37
CA LEU A 15 -5.22 6.41 4.31
C LEU A 15 -5.54 7.52 5.31
N SER A 16 -5.12 7.32 6.56
CA SER A 16 -5.04 8.40 7.56
C SER A 16 -4.00 9.45 7.14
N GLU A 17 -4.11 10.66 7.67
CA GLU A 17 -3.13 11.72 7.40
C GLU A 17 -1.72 11.35 7.85
N ASP A 18 -1.58 10.68 9.01
CA ASP A 18 -0.28 10.19 9.50
C ASP A 18 0.35 9.19 8.52
N ASN A 19 -0.45 8.28 7.96
CA ASN A 19 0.04 7.30 7.00
C ASN A 19 0.36 7.94 5.64
N LYS A 20 -0.41 8.94 5.20
CA LYS A 20 -0.05 9.74 4.02
C LYS A 20 1.27 10.48 4.24
N ALA A 21 1.47 11.08 5.41
CA ALA A 21 2.69 11.79 5.77
C ALA A 21 3.89 10.83 5.84
N LYS A 22 3.71 9.63 6.42
CA LYS A 22 4.72 8.57 6.43
C LYS A 22 5.16 8.19 5.02
N LEU A 23 4.22 7.94 4.11
CA LEU A 23 4.58 7.61 2.72
C LEU A 23 5.27 8.78 2.02
N LYS A 24 4.76 10.00 2.18
CA LYS A 24 5.34 11.21 1.57
C LYS A 24 6.67 11.66 2.19
N SER A 25 7.14 11.01 3.26
CA SER A 25 8.49 11.22 3.77
C SER A 25 9.57 10.61 2.87
N LEU A 26 9.18 9.70 1.96
CA LEU A 26 10.06 9.12 0.93
C LEU A 26 9.99 9.98 -0.33
N GLU A 27 11.15 10.27 -0.92
CA GLU A 27 11.27 11.10 -2.12
C GLU A 27 10.50 10.49 -3.30
N ILE A 28 10.51 9.16 -3.44
CA ILE A 28 9.77 8.43 -4.48
C ILE A 28 8.25 8.67 -4.46
N TYR A 29 7.69 9.04 -3.31
CA TYR A 29 6.26 9.25 -3.11
C TYR A 29 5.86 10.70 -2.84
N LYS A 30 6.83 11.61 -2.70
CA LYS A 30 6.63 13.00 -2.27
C LYS A 30 5.57 13.75 -3.08
N ASP A 31 5.61 13.58 -4.40
CA ASP A 31 4.69 14.23 -5.34
C ASP A 31 3.43 13.40 -5.63
N LYS A 32 3.28 12.21 -5.01
CA LYS A 32 2.11 11.36 -5.23
C LYS A 32 0.85 12.03 -4.68
N LYS A 33 -0.09 12.33 -5.57
CA LYS A 33 -1.36 12.97 -5.21
C LYS A 33 -2.33 12.03 -4.49
N HIS A 34 -2.40 10.78 -4.94
CA HIS A 34 -3.40 9.81 -4.49
C HIS A 34 -2.80 8.43 -4.29
N PHE A 35 -3.13 7.85 -3.12
CA PHE A 35 -2.98 6.44 -2.78
C PHE A 35 -4.39 5.86 -2.67
N LYS A 36 -4.73 4.90 -3.54
CA LYS A 36 -6.08 4.32 -3.62
C LYS A 36 -6.12 2.94 -2.96
N PHE A 37 -5.66 2.87 -1.72
CA PHE A 37 -5.68 1.69 -0.86
C PHE A 37 -5.85 2.12 0.61
N SER A 38 -6.13 1.17 1.50
CA SER A 38 -6.39 1.43 2.93
C SER A 38 -5.15 1.26 3.82
N ASN A 39 -5.24 1.68 5.08
CA ASN A 39 -4.09 1.81 6.00
C ASN A 39 -3.26 0.52 6.21
N GLY A 40 -3.84 -0.66 6.00
CA GLY A 40 -3.18 -1.92 6.26
C GLY A 40 -2.01 -2.24 5.33
N TRP A 41 -1.92 -1.62 4.15
CA TRP A 41 -0.79 -1.81 3.25
C TRP A 41 0.28 -0.71 3.36
N VAL A 42 0.14 0.24 4.30
CA VAL A 42 1.06 1.39 4.38
C VAL A 42 2.49 0.96 4.66
N ASP A 43 2.69 0.04 5.59
CA ASP A 43 4.05 -0.43 5.93
C ASP A 43 4.68 -1.18 4.76
N LEU A 44 3.90 -2.02 4.08
CA LEU A 44 4.31 -2.74 2.88
C LEU A 44 4.73 -1.77 1.75
N VAL A 45 3.93 -0.72 1.51
CA VAL A 45 4.23 0.30 0.51
C VAL A 45 5.43 1.16 0.91
N TYR A 46 5.57 1.47 2.20
CA TYR A 46 6.72 2.22 2.70
C TYR A 46 8.03 1.44 2.52
N GLU A 47 8.03 0.14 2.80
CA GLU A 47 9.18 -0.74 2.56
C GLU A 47 9.53 -0.83 1.07
N LEU A 48 8.52 -0.97 0.19
CA LEU A 48 8.74 -0.93 -1.25
C LEU A 48 9.45 0.36 -1.68
N GLY A 49 8.94 1.51 -1.25
CA GLY A 49 9.53 2.81 -1.59
C GLY A 49 10.99 2.92 -1.15
N LYS A 50 11.30 2.50 0.09
CA LYS A 50 12.68 2.48 0.60
C LYS A 50 13.60 1.60 -0.25
N ASN A 51 13.14 0.40 -0.61
CA ASN A 51 13.94 -0.55 -1.38
C ASN A 51 14.21 -0.01 -2.79
N ILE A 52 13.23 0.62 -3.44
CA ILE A 52 13.43 1.25 -4.75
C ILE A 52 14.42 2.42 -4.65
N GLU A 53 14.28 3.28 -3.64
CA GLU A 53 15.23 4.38 -3.41
C GLU A 53 16.67 3.89 -3.19
N GLU A 54 16.84 2.82 -2.43
CA GLU A 54 18.15 2.20 -2.21
C GLU A 54 18.74 1.61 -3.50
N VAL A 55 17.94 0.87 -4.29
CA VAL A 55 18.38 0.33 -5.59
C VAL A 55 18.83 1.45 -6.53
N CYS A 56 18.02 2.50 -6.70
CA CYS A 56 18.37 3.62 -7.56
C CYS A 56 19.61 4.37 -7.07
N LYS A 57 19.76 4.55 -5.75
CA LYS A 57 20.94 5.17 -5.16
C LYS A 57 22.21 4.36 -5.42
N LEU A 58 22.17 3.04 -5.23
CA LEU A 58 23.30 2.14 -5.49
C LEU A 58 23.67 2.07 -6.97
N ALA A 59 22.67 2.12 -7.85
CA ALA A 59 22.85 2.13 -9.30
C ALA A 59 23.23 3.51 -9.86
N ASN A 60 23.22 4.56 -9.04
CA ASN A 60 23.41 5.95 -9.45
C ASN A 60 22.48 6.35 -10.62
N CYS A 61 21.18 6.03 -10.50
CA CYS A 61 20.16 6.41 -11.47
C CYS A 61 19.04 7.23 -10.82
N GLU A 62 18.20 7.84 -11.65
CA GLU A 62 17.03 8.56 -11.16
C GLU A 62 16.00 7.63 -10.51
N LEU A 63 15.10 8.20 -9.70
CA LEU A 63 13.95 7.48 -9.17
C LEU A 63 12.86 7.35 -10.23
N PRO A 64 12.16 6.19 -10.30
CA PRO A 64 10.99 6.09 -11.13
C PRO A 64 9.86 6.98 -10.58
N LYS A 65 9.00 7.44 -11.48
CA LYS A 65 7.73 8.07 -11.11
C LYS A 65 6.68 7.00 -10.87
N ILE A 66 6.08 7.02 -9.69
CA ILE A 66 4.97 6.14 -9.34
C ILE A 66 3.66 6.76 -9.84
N GLU A 67 3.11 6.20 -10.92
CA GLU A 67 1.91 6.69 -11.59
C GLU A 67 0.67 6.36 -10.77
N ALA A 68 0.51 5.09 -10.39
CA ALA A 68 -0.67 4.61 -9.69
C ALA A 68 -0.30 3.64 -8.56
N MET A 69 -1.08 3.72 -7.48
CA MET A 69 -1.06 2.75 -6.39
C MET A 69 -2.49 2.51 -5.94
N TYR A 70 -3.01 1.31 -6.16
CA TYR A 70 -4.42 1.03 -5.96
C TYR A 70 -4.69 -0.45 -5.69
N ASN A 71 -5.83 -0.76 -5.06
CA ASN A 71 -6.33 -2.14 -5.03
C ASN A 71 -6.84 -2.55 -6.43
N LYS A 72 -6.34 -3.67 -6.95
CA LYS A 72 -6.89 -4.41 -8.09
C LYS A 72 -7.15 -5.85 -7.68
N TYR A 73 -8.41 -6.26 -7.75
CA TYR A 73 -8.85 -7.63 -7.49
C TYR A 73 -8.36 -8.23 -6.17
N ASN A 74 -8.27 -7.48 -5.06
CA ASN A 74 -7.76 -7.88 -3.73
C ASN A 74 -6.26 -7.74 -3.49
N SER A 75 -5.51 -7.30 -4.50
CA SER A 75 -4.06 -7.09 -4.44
C SER A 75 -3.71 -5.62 -4.65
N LEU A 76 -2.63 -5.16 -4.04
CA LEU A 76 -2.00 -3.90 -4.42
C LEU A 76 -1.55 -3.99 -5.87
N ARG A 77 -1.67 -2.87 -6.60
CA ARG A 77 -1.00 -2.64 -7.88
C ARG A 77 -0.22 -1.35 -7.87
N VAL A 78 0.97 -1.41 -8.45
CA VAL A 78 1.91 -0.30 -8.54
C VAL A 78 2.33 -0.11 -9.99
N ASP A 79 1.85 0.97 -10.60
CA ASP A 79 2.27 1.36 -11.95
C ASP A 79 3.37 2.43 -11.82
N TYR A 80 4.46 2.26 -12.57
CA TYR A 80 5.58 3.20 -12.58
C TYR A 80 6.13 3.40 -14.00
N HIS A 81 6.92 4.46 -14.16
CA HIS A 81 7.73 4.68 -15.34
C HIS A 81 8.98 5.49 -15.00
N PHE A 82 10.03 5.35 -15.79
CA PHE A 82 11.18 6.26 -15.78
C PHE A 82 10.97 7.40 -16.78
N VAL A 83 11.51 8.58 -16.48
CA VAL A 83 11.45 9.75 -17.39
C VAL A 83 12.58 9.67 -18.42
N SER A 84 13.71 9.09 -18.03
CA SER A 84 14.86 8.82 -18.87
C SER A 84 15.21 7.33 -18.87
N PRO A 85 15.89 6.82 -19.92
CA PRO A 85 16.28 5.42 -19.96
C PRO A 85 17.23 5.05 -18.80
N VAL A 86 16.94 3.94 -18.14
CA VAL A 86 17.84 3.31 -17.15
C VAL A 86 18.29 1.94 -17.66
N PRO A 87 19.37 1.34 -17.10
CA PRO A 87 19.75 -0.01 -17.47
C PRO A 87 18.63 -1.02 -17.19
N GLN A 88 18.35 -1.92 -18.13
CA GLN A 88 17.26 -2.91 -18.04
C GLN A 88 17.31 -3.78 -16.76
N ILE A 89 18.51 -4.03 -16.24
CA ILE A 89 18.67 -4.76 -14.97
C ILE A 89 18.03 -4.03 -13.79
N ILE A 90 18.04 -2.68 -13.80
CA ILE A 90 17.42 -1.86 -12.76
C ILE A 90 15.89 -1.95 -12.86
N GLU A 91 15.33 -1.86 -14.06
CA GLU A 91 13.89 -2.08 -14.30
C GLU A 91 13.47 -3.46 -13.79
N THR A 92 14.23 -4.50 -14.15
CA THR A 92 13.96 -5.89 -13.72
C THR A 92 13.98 -6.03 -12.20
N LEU A 93 14.90 -5.36 -11.51
CA LEU A 93 14.98 -5.37 -10.05
C LEU A 93 13.77 -4.67 -9.41
N ILE A 94 13.37 -3.52 -9.95
CA ILE A 94 12.20 -2.77 -9.45
C ILE A 94 10.92 -3.53 -9.72
N ASP A 95 10.76 -4.12 -10.91
CA ASP A 95 9.65 -5.01 -11.25
C ASP A 95 9.55 -6.16 -10.26
N SER A 96 10.68 -6.76 -9.90
CA SER A 96 10.74 -7.86 -8.93
C SER A 96 10.31 -7.40 -7.52
N LEU A 97 10.76 -6.21 -7.08
CA LEU A 97 10.34 -5.63 -5.80
C LEU A 97 8.84 -5.35 -5.78
N ILE A 98 8.30 -4.81 -6.87
CA ILE A 98 6.87 -4.56 -7.02
C ILE A 98 6.09 -5.88 -6.98
N TYR A 99 6.45 -6.86 -7.81
CA TYR A 99 5.78 -8.17 -7.86
C TYR A 99 5.69 -8.83 -6.48
N VAL A 100 6.81 -8.88 -5.75
CA VAL A 100 6.83 -9.45 -4.39
C VAL A 100 5.93 -8.67 -3.44
N THR A 101 5.87 -7.35 -3.57
CA THR A 101 5.01 -6.49 -2.75
C THR A 101 3.54 -6.72 -3.08
N GLU A 102 3.18 -6.79 -4.36
CA GLU A 102 1.82 -7.08 -4.82
C GLU A 102 1.35 -8.45 -4.34
N ASP A 103 2.18 -9.49 -4.43
CA ASP A 103 1.86 -10.82 -3.92
C ASP A 103 1.68 -10.82 -2.40
N LYS A 104 2.57 -10.16 -1.65
CA LYS A 104 2.45 -10.05 -0.18
C LYS A 104 1.17 -9.34 0.24
N SER A 105 0.72 -8.35 -0.53
CA SER A 105 -0.50 -7.61 -0.21
C SER A 105 -1.75 -8.50 -0.17
N MET A 106 -1.75 -9.61 -0.92
CA MET A 106 -2.85 -10.57 -0.94
C MET A 106 -3.02 -11.30 0.40
N MET A 107 -1.97 -11.35 1.21
CA MET A 107 -1.96 -12.02 2.50
C MET A 107 -2.14 -11.05 3.67
N ILE A 108 -2.43 -9.78 3.39
CA ILE A 108 -2.53 -8.71 4.38
C ILE A 108 -3.90 -8.07 4.29
N CYS A 109 -4.58 -7.94 5.43
CA CYS A 109 -5.81 -7.18 5.55
C CYS A 109 -5.57 -5.73 5.13
N GLU A 110 -6.19 -5.30 4.03
CA GLU A 110 -6.01 -3.96 3.46
C GLU A 110 -6.35 -2.85 4.47
N TYR A 111 -7.25 -3.12 5.42
CA TYR A 111 -7.67 -2.13 6.40
C TYR A 111 -6.71 -1.92 7.58
N CYS A 112 -6.09 -2.97 8.10
CA CYS A 112 -5.39 -2.92 9.39
C CYS A 112 -3.99 -3.54 9.40
N GLY A 113 -3.58 -4.23 8.32
CA GLY A 113 -2.23 -4.79 8.20
C GLY A 113 -2.06 -6.16 8.85
N ALA A 114 -3.12 -6.70 9.47
CA ALA A 114 -3.16 -8.06 9.99
C ALA A 114 -2.92 -9.08 8.87
N ASN A 115 -2.29 -10.21 9.17
CA ASN A 115 -1.98 -11.29 8.22
C ASN A 115 -2.64 -12.64 8.61
N ASP A 116 -3.43 -12.63 9.66
CA ASP A 116 -4.24 -13.74 10.16
C ASP A 116 -5.67 -13.68 9.61
N GLU A 117 -6.21 -14.86 9.25
CA GLU A 117 -7.63 -15.05 8.93
C GLU A 117 -8.14 -14.08 7.84
N ILE A 118 -7.37 -13.97 6.76
CA ILE A 118 -7.68 -13.10 5.62
C ILE A 118 -8.70 -13.77 4.70
N GLU A 119 -9.83 -13.11 4.50
CA GLU A 119 -10.82 -13.50 3.51
C GLU A 119 -10.90 -12.46 2.40
N THR A 120 -11.05 -12.93 1.16
CA THR A 120 -11.38 -12.06 0.03
C THR A 120 -12.89 -11.86 0.02
N THR A 121 -13.31 -10.59 0.09
CA THR A 121 -14.73 -10.21 -0.02
C THR A 121 -14.95 -9.25 -1.18
N GLU A 122 -16.11 -9.34 -1.81
CA GLU A 122 -16.56 -8.36 -2.81
C GLU A 122 -17.44 -7.30 -2.15
N LYS A 123 -17.09 -6.03 -2.35
CA LYS A 123 -17.89 -4.88 -1.92
C LYS A 123 -17.95 -3.84 -3.02
N ASN A 124 -19.15 -3.45 -3.46
CA ASN A 124 -19.36 -2.46 -4.52
C ASN A 124 -18.52 -2.77 -5.78
N ASN A 125 -18.50 -4.03 -6.23
CA ASN A 125 -17.68 -4.54 -7.34
C ASN A 125 -16.16 -4.39 -7.15
N HIS A 126 -15.69 -4.24 -5.90
CA HIS A 126 -14.27 -4.23 -5.55
C HIS A 126 -13.95 -5.42 -4.64
N TYR A 127 -12.94 -6.18 -5.00
CA TYR A 127 -12.44 -7.26 -4.17
C TYR A 127 -11.44 -6.72 -3.15
N ILE A 128 -11.63 -7.05 -1.88
CA ILE A 128 -10.81 -6.57 -0.78
C ILE A 128 -10.42 -7.75 0.09
N ASN A 129 -9.15 -7.80 0.48
CA ASN A 129 -8.68 -8.72 1.51
C ASN A 129 -8.84 -8.07 2.88
N ALA A 130 -9.61 -8.72 3.75
CA ALA A 130 -9.88 -8.23 5.09
C ALA A 130 -9.83 -9.36 6.10
N CYS A 131 -9.33 -9.09 7.31
CA CYS A 131 -9.46 -10.02 8.43
C CYS A 131 -10.88 -10.00 8.98
N GLU A 132 -11.27 -11.06 9.68
CA GLU A 132 -12.62 -11.26 10.24
C GLU A 132 -13.09 -10.04 11.06
N LYS A 133 -12.20 -9.44 11.88
CA LYS A 133 -12.49 -8.26 12.70
C LYS A 133 -12.89 -7.06 11.86
N CYS A 134 -12.19 -6.81 10.76
CA CYS A 134 -12.44 -5.70 9.86
C CYS A 134 -13.66 -5.94 8.98
N PHE A 135 -13.90 -7.20 8.60
CA PHE A 135 -15.10 -7.62 7.88
C PHE A 135 -16.37 -7.40 8.73
N ASN A 136 -16.40 -7.96 9.93
CA ASN A 136 -17.53 -7.87 10.86
C ASN A 136 -17.85 -6.43 11.27
N ARG A 137 -16.85 -5.54 11.39
CA ARG A 137 -17.06 -4.12 11.67
C ARG A 137 -17.78 -3.39 10.54
N LYS A 138 -17.62 -3.82 9.28
CA LYS A 138 -18.23 -3.16 8.12
C LYS A 138 -19.60 -3.71 7.73
N ASN A 139 -19.96 -4.93 8.18
CA ASN A 139 -21.30 -5.51 7.98
C ASN A 139 -22.32 -5.12 9.06
N ARG A 140 -21.89 -4.39 10.11
CA ARG A 140 -22.76 -3.87 11.18
C ARG A 140 -23.29 -2.45 10.92
N VAL A 141 -23.29 -2.01 9.65
CA VAL A 141 -23.85 -0.72 9.22
C VAL A 141 -25.06 -0.96 8.35
#